data_AF-A0A9D1GAS9-F1
#
_entry.id   AF-A0A9D1GAS9-F1
#
_cell.length_a   1.000
_cell.length_b   1.000
_cell.length_c   1.000
_cell.angle_alpha   90.00
_cell.angle_beta   90.00
_cell.angle_gamma   90.00
#
_symmetry.space_group_name_H-M   'P 1'
#
loop_
_entity.id
_entity.type
_entity.pdbx_description
1 polymer ?
#
loop_
_entity_poly.entity_id
_entity_poly.type
_entity_poly.pdbx_seq_one_letter_code
_entity_poly.pdbx_strand_id
1 'polypeptide(L)'
;MKRIFNGLFYGLKFLLLIAAFSLSLFIFLRMNMRLDKSFVSVLPQFIPFVILLILFIVNMLFKQEGVTKCLFYNLTCSLVLTTIVLVSLRAIMDTNMVLNGKYGYGIDFNFFDNFLAYIDMMVYGLIISNILFMFKEKDNIKDEKIESDKSNKSKRFKKA
;
A
#
# COMPACT_ATOMS: atom_id res chain seq x y z
N MET A 1 -3.34 -5.64 -23.86
CA MET A 1 -2.27 -5.03 -23.04
C MET A 1 -2.73 -4.56 -21.66
N LYS A 2 -3.67 -3.60 -21.53
CA LYS A 2 -4.11 -3.07 -20.21
C LYS A 2 -4.47 -4.14 -19.16
N ARG A 3 -5.18 -5.20 -19.56
CA ARG A 3 -5.58 -6.31 -18.66
C ARG A 3 -4.40 -7.13 -18.15
N ILE A 4 -3.37 -7.34 -18.98
CA ILE A 4 -2.14 -8.08 -18.64
C ILE A 4 -1.31 -7.26 -17.64
N PHE A 5 -1.08 -5.98 -17.94
CA PHE A 5 -0.38 -5.07 -17.02
C PHE A 5 -1.10 -4.95 -15.68
N ASN A 6 -2.43 -4.83 -15.67
CA ASN A 6 -3.18 -4.77 -14.42
C ASN A 6 -3.01 -6.03 -13.57
N GLY A 7 -3.07 -7.22 -14.19
CA GLY A 7 -2.82 -8.48 -13.48
C GLY A 7 -1.42 -8.57 -12.89
N LEU A 8 -0.41 -8.12 -13.65
CA LEU A 8 0.98 -8.08 -13.20
C LEU A 8 1.16 -7.14 -11.99
N PHE A 9 0.69 -5.89 -12.07
CA PHE A 9 0.78 -4.94 -10.95
C PHE A 9 -0.05 -5.38 -9.74
N TYR A 10 -1.19 -6.03 -9.98
CA TYR A 10 -2.03 -6.59 -8.93
C TYR A 10 -1.32 -7.70 -8.15
N GLY A 11 -0.57 -8.59 -8.81
CA GLY A 11 0.27 -9.58 -8.11
C GLY A 11 1.49 -8.94 -7.44
N LEU A 12 2.17 -8.04 -8.16
CA LEU A 12 3.40 -7.40 -7.72
C LEU A 12 3.21 -6.61 -6.42
N LYS A 13 2.08 -5.91 -6.23
CA LYS A 13 1.84 -5.15 -4.98
C LYS A 13 1.79 -6.05 -3.73
N PHE A 14 1.37 -7.31 -3.82
CA PHE A 14 1.40 -8.22 -2.65
C PHE A 14 2.83 -8.60 -2.29
N LEU A 15 3.62 -8.98 -3.31
CA LEU A 15 5.02 -9.33 -3.11
C LEU A 15 5.82 -8.14 -2.57
N LEU A 16 5.60 -6.95 -3.13
CA LEU A 16 6.22 -5.71 -2.65
C LEU A 16 5.75 -5.32 -1.25
N LEU A 17 4.50 -5.58 -0.86
CA LEU A 17 4.01 -5.30 0.49
C LEU A 17 4.75 -6.15 1.53
N ILE A 18 4.91 -7.45 1.25
CA ILE A 18 5.65 -8.38 2.12
C ILE A 18 7.12 -7.96 2.21
N ALA A 19 7.74 -7.60 1.09
CA ALA A 19 9.12 -7.14 1.05
C ALA A 19 9.31 -5.81 1.82
N ALA A 20 8.44 -4.83 1.60
CA ALA A 20 8.47 -3.53 2.28
C ALA A 20 8.30 -3.70 3.79
N PHE A 21 7.35 -4.53 4.22
CA PHE A 21 7.12 -4.84 5.62
C PHE A 21 8.35 -5.51 6.26
N SER A 22 8.86 -6.58 5.64
CA SER A 22 9.98 -7.37 6.19
C SER A 22 11.26 -6.56 6.29
N LEU A 23 11.59 -5.76 5.26
CA LEU A 23 12.78 -4.91 5.27
C LEU A 23 12.66 -3.79 6.30
N SER A 24 11.50 -3.13 6.38
CA SER A 24 11.26 -2.08 7.38
C SER A 24 11.35 -2.63 8.80
N LEU A 25 10.76 -3.82 9.05
CA LEU A 25 10.82 -4.50 10.34
C LEU A 25 12.26 -4.87 10.72
N PHE A 26 13.03 -5.39 9.76
CA PHE A 26 14.44 -5.73 9.97
C PHE A 26 15.27 -4.51 10.40
N ILE A 27 15.13 -3.39 9.69
CA ILE A 27 15.88 -2.15 10.01
C ILE A 27 15.48 -1.64 11.39
N PHE A 28 14.18 -1.59 11.68
CA PHE A 28 13.68 -1.06 12.95
C PHE A 28 14.06 -1.95 14.14
N LEU A 29 14.06 -3.27 13.97
CA LEU A 29 14.57 -4.22 14.98
C LEU A 29 16.04 -3.96 15.29
N ARG A 30 16.88 -3.86 14.27
CA ARG A 30 18.32 -3.60 14.42
C ARG A 30 18.59 -2.28 15.12
N MET A 31 17.79 -1.27 14.80
CA MET A 31 17.86 0.06 15.40
C MET A 31 17.42 0.07 16.88
N ASN A 32 16.33 -0.63 17.24
CA ASN A 32 15.86 -0.66 18.63
C ASN A 32 16.72 -1.54 19.53
N MET A 33 17.24 -2.67 19.02
CA MET A 33 18.22 -3.49 19.74
C MET A 33 19.48 -2.70 20.12
N ARG A 34 19.88 -1.72 19.29
CA ARG A 34 21.02 -0.85 19.58
C ARG A 34 20.71 0.18 20.67
N LEU A 35 19.47 0.66 20.73
CA LEU A 35 19.04 1.71 21.66
C LEU A 35 18.51 1.15 22.99
N ASP A 36 18.62 -0.17 23.22
CA ASP A 36 18.01 -0.90 24.33
C ASP A 36 16.52 -0.55 24.54
N LYS A 37 15.83 -0.22 23.44
CA LYS A 37 14.42 0.11 23.45
C LYS A 37 13.59 -1.16 23.36
N SER A 38 12.48 -1.19 24.10
CA SER A 38 11.54 -2.30 24.06
C SER A 38 10.97 -2.49 22.66
N PHE A 39 10.91 -3.73 22.19
CA PHE A 39 10.24 -4.08 20.93
C PHE A 39 8.79 -3.59 20.86
N VAL A 40 8.12 -3.44 22.01
CA VAL A 40 6.74 -2.97 22.08
C VAL A 40 6.58 -1.55 21.51
N SER A 41 7.60 -0.68 21.62
CA SER A 41 7.53 0.67 21.08
C SER A 41 7.54 0.72 19.55
N VAL A 42 7.84 -0.40 18.90
CA VAL A 42 7.96 -0.54 17.44
C VAL A 42 6.66 -0.95 16.78
N LEU A 43 5.81 -1.71 17.50
CA LEU A 43 4.57 -2.26 16.97
C LEU A 43 3.64 -1.22 16.34
N PRO A 44 3.47 0.00 16.89
CA PRO A 44 2.57 1.00 16.32
C PRO A 44 2.93 1.40 14.89
N GLN A 45 4.23 1.49 14.53
CA GLN A 45 4.65 1.86 13.19
C GLN A 45 4.34 0.80 12.12
N PHE A 46 3.98 -0.42 12.53
CA PHE A 46 3.62 -1.50 11.61
C PHE A 46 2.11 -1.69 11.44
N ILE A 47 1.28 -1.03 12.26
CA ILE A 47 -0.18 -1.05 12.13
C ILE A 47 -0.64 -0.70 10.71
N PRO A 48 -0.10 0.34 10.03
CA PRO A 48 -0.54 0.72 8.69
C PRO A 48 -0.32 -0.40 7.66
N PHE A 49 0.81 -1.11 7.74
CA PHE A 49 1.10 -2.23 6.85
C PHE A 49 0.12 -3.38 7.03
N VAL A 50 -0.25 -3.70 8.27
CA VAL A 50 -1.22 -4.75 8.59
C VAL A 50 -2.61 -4.38 8.08
N ILE A 51 -3.04 -3.13 8.28
CA ILE A 51 -4.33 -2.65 7.76
C ILE A 51 -4.36 -2.74 6.23
N LEU A 52 -3.30 -2.30 5.56
CA LEU A 52 -3.21 -2.36 4.10
C LEU A 52 -3.24 -3.81 3.58
N LEU A 53 -2.59 -4.75 4.28
CA LEU A 53 -2.63 -6.17 3.97
C LEU A 53 -4.06 -6.72 4.08
N ILE A 54 -4.76 -6.43 5.17
CA ILE A 54 -6.15 -6.85 5.37
C ILE A 54 -7.02 -6.31 4.25
N LEU A 55 -6.89 -5.03 3.89
CA LEU A 55 -7.63 -4.45 2.78
C LEU A 55 -7.34 -5.15 1.45
N PHE A 56 -6.09 -5.47 1.15
CA PHE A 56 -5.75 -6.20 -0.08
C PHE A 56 -6.38 -7.60 -0.11
N ILE A 57 -6.38 -8.31 1.02
CA ILE A 57 -7.05 -9.62 1.15
C ILE A 57 -8.56 -9.49 0.96
N VAL A 58 -9.20 -8.52 1.61
CA VAL A 58 -10.64 -8.24 1.46
C VAL A 58 -10.97 -7.95 -0.01
N ASN A 59 -10.22 -7.07 -0.66
CA ASN A 59 -10.43 -6.75 -2.08
C ASN A 59 -10.31 -7.99 -2.98
N MET A 60 -9.40 -8.91 -2.66
CA MET A 60 -9.25 -10.17 -3.38
C MET A 60 -10.45 -11.10 -3.16
N LEU A 61 -10.87 -11.30 -1.91
CA LEU A 61 -11.95 -12.22 -1.54
C LEU A 61 -13.31 -11.75 -2.09
N PHE A 62 -13.59 -10.45 -1.98
CA PHE A 62 -14.84 -9.84 -2.45
C PHE A 62 -14.80 -9.44 -3.93
N LYS A 63 -13.68 -9.68 -4.63
CA LYS A 63 -13.50 -9.39 -6.06
C LYS A 63 -13.93 -7.96 -6.44
N GLN A 64 -13.64 -6.99 -5.59
CA GLN A 64 -14.11 -5.61 -5.80
C GLN A 64 -13.48 -5.03 -7.07
N GLU A 65 -14.26 -4.80 -8.12
CA GLU A 65 -13.72 -4.45 -9.43
C GLU A 65 -13.15 -3.03 -9.45
N GLY A 66 -13.72 -2.13 -8.64
CA GLY A 66 -13.27 -0.75 -8.45
C GLY A 66 -11.84 -0.63 -7.96
N VAL A 67 -11.33 -1.64 -7.25
CA VAL A 67 -9.94 -1.72 -6.78
C VAL A 67 -9.13 -2.70 -7.63
N THR A 68 -9.64 -3.92 -7.84
CA THR A 68 -8.90 -5.00 -8.50
C THR A 68 -8.67 -4.76 -9.99
N LYS A 69 -9.61 -4.12 -10.69
CA LYS A 69 -9.47 -3.77 -12.13
C LYS A 69 -8.92 -2.36 -12.37
N CYS A 70 -8.68 -1.57 -11.31
CA CYS A 70 -8.15 -0.23 -11.42
C CYS A 70 -6.63 -0.26 -11.64
N LEU A 71 -6.21 -0.15 -12.91
CA LEU A 71 -4.80 -0.15 -13.29
C LEU A 71 -4.00 0.98 -12.63
N PHE A 72 -4.60 2.18 -12.54
CA PHE A 72 -3.95 3.32 -11.90
C PHE A 72 -3.66 3.05 -10.42
N TYR A 73 -4.66 2.55 -9.68
CA TYR A 73 -4.48 2.23 -8.26
C TYR A 73 -3.44 1.12 -8.04
N ASN A 74 -3.49 0.04 -8.84
CA ASN A 74 -2.53 -1.05 -8.72
C ASN A 74 -1.10 -0.60 -9.06
N LEU A 75 -0.93 0.22 -10.09
CA LEU A 75 0.37 0.81 -10.44
C LEU A 75 0.90 1.70 -9.32
N THR A 76 0.07 2.62 -8.78
CA THR A 76 0.46 3.51 -7.68
C THR A 76 0.85 2.72 -6.44
N CYS A 77 0.10 1.66 -6.09
CA CYS A 77 0.48 0.74 -5.00
C CYS A 77 1.87 0.14 -5.26
N SER A 78 2.11 -0.40 -6.45
CA SER A 78 3.41 -0.99 -6.78
C SER A 78 4.54 0.03 -6.74
N LEU A 79 4.33 1.26 -7.23
CA LEU A 79 5.34 2.32 -7.20
C LEU A 79 5.69 2.70 -5.76
N VAL A 80 4.68 3.00 -4.94
CA VAL A 80 4.87 3.40 -3.54
C VAL A 80 5.60 2.30 -2.76
N LEU A 81 5.17 1.05 -2.88
CA LEU A 81 5.82 -0.07 -2.19
C LEU A 81 7.25 -0.30 -2.69
N THR A 82 7.49 -0.11 -3.99
CA THR A 82 8.86 -0.15 -4.55
C THR A 82 9.74 0.95 -3.95
N THR A 83 9.22 2.17 -3.80
CA THR A 83 9.95 3.27 -3.16
C THR A 83 10.32 2.91 -1.72
N ILE A 84 9.40 2.34 -0.95
CA ILE A 84 9.66 1.89 0.43
C ILE A 84 10.76 0.82 0.46
N VAL A 85 10.70 -0.17 -0.45
CA VAL A 85 11.75 -1.20 -0.58
C VAL A 85 13.11 -0.57 -0.92
N LEU A 86 13.18 0.34 -1.88
CA LEU A 86 14.43 0.99 -2.28
C LEU A 86 15.03 1.84 -1.15
N VAL A 87 14.21 2.60 -0.43
CA VAL A 87 14.62 3.37 0.74
C VAL A 87 15.16 2.43 1.82
N SER A 88 14.47 1.31 2.07
CA SER A 88 14.88 0.32 3.06
C SER A 88 16.22 -0.33 2.67
N LEU A 89 16.39 -0.73 1.41
CA LEU A 89 17.65 -1.29 0.91
C LEU A 89 18.79 -0.27 1.00
N ARG A 90 18.53 0.99 0.64
CA ARG A 90 19.52 2.07 0.80
C ARG A 90 19.91 2.27 2.26
N ALA A 91 18.94 2.25 3.18
CA ALA A 91 19.20 2.35 4.61
C ALA A 91 20.09 1.19 5.12
N ILE A 92 19.87 -0.03 4.60
CA ILE A 92 20.71 -1.18 4.94
C ILE A 92 22.14 -1.02 4.42
N MET A 93 22.30 -0.46 3.21
CA MET A 93 23.60 -0.23 2.57
C MET A 93 24.30 1.05 3.05
N ASP A 94 23.66 1.86 3.89
CA ASP A 94 24.28 3.06 4.44
C ASP A 94 25.55 2.65 5.20
N THR A 95 26.66 3.27 4.83
CA THR A 95 27.98 2.95 5.36
C THR A 95 27.98 3.11 6.88
N ASN A 96 27.20 4.04 7.42
CA ASN A 96 27.03 4.20 8.86
C ASN A 96 26.36 2.98 9.52
N MET A 97 25.42 2.30 8.85
CA MET A 97 24.78 1.10 9.38
C MET A 97 25.67 -0.14 9.24
N VAL A 98 26.43 -0.25 8.13
CA VAL A 98 27.35 -1.36 7.85
C VAL A 98 28.64 -1.27 8.70
N LEU A 99 29.29 -0.10 8.74
CA LEU A 99 30.46 0.15 9.59
C LEU A 99 30.08 0.02 11.06
N ASN A 100 28.91 0.49 11.48
CA ASN A 100 28.48 0.29 12.87
C ASN A 100 28.19 -1.19 13.17
N GLY A 101 27.53 -1.92 12.27
CA GLY A 101 27.33 -3.36 12.44
C GLY A 101 28.63 -4.17 12.56
N LYS A 102 29.73 -3.69 11.97
CA LYS A 102 31.04 -4.35 11.97
C LYS A 102 32.00 -3.85 13.06
N TYR A 103 31.89 -2.59 13.46
CA TYR A 103 32.84 -1.91 14.35
C TYR A 103 32.23 -1.32 15.63
N GLY A 104 30.90 -1.40 15.82
CA GLY A 104 30.21 -0.97 17.05
C GLY A 104 30.18 0.54 17.28
N TYR A 105 30.50 1.36 16.28
CA TYR A 105 30.46 2.82 16.40
C TYR A 105 29.02 3.31 16.60
N GLY A 106 28.67 3.72 17.82
CA GLY A 106 27.37 4.28 18.23
C GLY A 106 26.95 5.60 17.56
N ILE A 107 27.25 5.79 16.29
CA ILE A 107 26.90 6.96 15.48
C ILE A 107 25.49 6.82 14.92
N ASP A 108 24.65 7.81 15.22
CA ASP A 108 23.19 7.82 15.06
C ASP A 108 22.75 8.47 13.73
N PHE A 109 23.22 7.95 12.60
CA PHE A 109 22.77 8.41 11.28
C PHE A 109 21.62 7.55 10.79
N ASN A 110 20.41 7.94 11.17
CA ASN A 110 19.22 7.16 10.90
C ASN A 110 18.46 7.72 9.70
N PHE A 111 19.01 7.53 8.51
CA PHE A 111 18.34 7.86 7.25
C PHE A 111 16.91 7.27 7.20
N PHE A 112 16.73 6.08 7.78
CA PHE A 112 15.43 5.41 7.84
C PHE A 112 14.44 6.07 8.80
N ASP A 113 14.89 6.55 9.96
CA ASP A 113 14.02 7.18 10.97
C ASP A 113 13.41 8.49 10.44
N ASN A 114 14.20 9.28 9.70
CA ASN A 114 13.70 10.46 8.99
C ASN A 114 12.71 10.11 7.88
N PHE A 115 12.85 8.92 7.27
CA PHE A 115 11.98 8.46 6.20
C PHE A 115 10.71 7.79 6.71
N LEU A 116 10.66 7.42 8.00
CA LEU A 116 9.56 6.68 8.61
C LEU A 116 8.22 7.42 8.49
N ALA A 117 8.22 8.73 8.76
CA ALA A 117 7.03 9.57 8.62
C ALA A 117 6.51 9.60 7.18
N TYR A 118 7.40 9.54 6.19
CA TYR A 118 7.01 9.47 4.78
C TYR A 118 6.47 8.09 4.40
N ILE A 119 7.06 7.02 4.94
CA ILE A 119 6.55 5.65 4.79
C ILE A 119 5.12 5.57 5.34
N ASP A 120 4.88 6.10 6.55
CA ASP A 120 3.56 6.12 7.16
C ASP A 120 2.56 6.90 6.30
N MET A 121 2.91 8.12 5.87
CA MET A 121 2.05 8.92 4.98
C MET A 121 1.71 8.18 3.68
N MET A 122 2.70 7.52 3.07
CA MET A 122 2.50 6.74 1.85
C MET A 122 1.56 5.55 2.06
N VAL A 123 1.75 4.77 3.14
CA VAL A 123 0.91 3.61 3.45
C VAL A 123 -0.51 4.03 3.82
N TYR A 124 -0.68 5.06 4.65
CA TYR A 124 -1.99 5.63 4.95
C TYR A 124 -2.70 6.20 3.71
N GLY A 125 -1.96 6.85 2.81
CA GLY A 125 -2.48 7.31 1.53
C GLY A 125 -3.02 6.17 0.67
N LEU A 126 -2.31 5.03 0.64
CA LEU A 126 -2.79 3.82 -0.06
C LEU A 126 -4.04 3.22 0.60
N ILE A 127 -4.13 3.23 1.94
CA ILE A 127 -5.30 2.77 2.70
C ILE A 127 -6.52 3.60 2.36
N ILE A 128 -6.43 4.94 2.49
CA ILE A 128 -7.55 5.86 2.20
C ILE A 128 -7.97 5.71 0.74
N SER A 129 -7.00 5.70 -0.17
CA SER A 129 -7.27 5.49 -1.60
C SER A 129 -7.99 4.17 -1.85
N ASN A 130 -7.56 3.08 -1.18
CA ASN A 130 -8.20 1.78 -1.28
C ASN A 130 -9.69 1.91 -0.97
N ILE A 131 -10.01 2.43 0.22
CA ILE A 131 -11.37 2.60 0.74
C ILE A 131 -12.22 3.43 -0.22
N LEU A 132 -11.69 4.55 -0.73
CA LEU A 132 -12.40 5.39 -1.71
C LEU A 132 -12.74 4.63 -3.00
N PHE A 133 -11.80 3.83 -3.51
CA PHE A 133 -12.04 2.99 -4.69
C PHE A 133 -13.01 1.83 -4.44
N MET A 134 -13.11 1.31 -3.20
CA MET A 134 -14.12 0.30 -2.81
C MET A 134 -15.54 0.87 -2.95
N PHE A 135 -15.76 2.14 -2.57
CA PHE A 135 -17.08 2.76 -2.59
C PHE A 135 -17.50 3.30 -3.97
N LYS A 136 -16.55 3.77 -4.77
CA LYS A 136 -16.82 4.36 -6.11
C LYS A 136 -17.60 3.44 -7.05
N GLU A 137 -17.43 2.13 -6.94
CA GLU A 137 -18.14 1.16 -7.77
C GLU A 137 -19.64 1.05 -7.42
N LYS A 138 -19.97 1.24 -6.14
CA LYS A 138 -21.36 1.14 -5.65
C LYS A 138 -22.24 2.29 -6.15
N ASP A 139 -21.64 3.44 -6.43
CA ASP A 139 -22.36 4.63 -6.88
C ASP A 139 -22.56 4.62 -8.41
N ASN A 140 -21.54 4.23 -9.19
CA ASN A 140 -21.69 4.12 -10.65
C ASN A 140 -22.73 3.06 -11.08
N ILE A 141 -22.85 1.94 -10.36
CA ILE A 141 -23.86 0.90 -10.65
C ILE A 141 -25.28 1.42 -10.36
N LYS A 142 -25.45 2.31 -9.37
CA LYS A 142 -26.75 2.93 -9.10
C LYS A 142 -27.12 3.92 -10.20
N ASP A 143 -26.17 4.73 -10.65
CA ASP A 143 -26.42 5.74 -11.68
C ASP A 143 -26.77 5.09 -13.03
N GLU A 144 -26.06 4.03 -13.46
CA GLU A 144 -26.40 3.29 -14.69
C GLU A 144 -27.78 2.61 -14.63
N LYS A 145 -28.19 2.11 -13.45
CA LYS A 145 -29.54 1.55 -13.26
C LYS A 145 -30.63 2.63 -13.34
N ILE A 146 -30.38 3.81 -12.78
CA ILE A 146 -31.33 4.94 -12.82
C ILE A 146 -31.47 5.47 -14.26
N GLU A 147 -30.37 5.54 -15.02
CA GLU A 147 -30.39 6.00 -16.41
C GLU A 147 -31.08 5.01 -17.35
N SER A 148 -30.84 3.70 -17.18
CA SER A 148 -31.50 2.66 -17.96
C SER A 148 -33.01 2.58 -17.70
N ASP A 149 -33.47 2.79 -16.45
CA ASP A 149 -34.89 2.85 -16.12
C ASP A 149 -35.58 4.09 -16.69
N LYS A 150 -34.93 5.26 -16.66
CA LYS A 150 -35.45 6.50 -17.30
C LYS A 150 -35.59 6.34 -18.82
N SER A 151 -34.61 5.72 -19.46
CA SER A 151 -34.61 5.43 -20.91
C SER A 151 -35.77 4.50 -21.30
N ASN A 152 -36.02 3.43 -20.52
CA ASN A 152 -37.11 2.50 -20.78
C ASN A 152 -38.50 3.12 -20.56
N LYS A 153 -38.66 3.99 -19.55
CA LYS A 153 -39.91 4.73 -19.32
C LYS A 153 -40.21 5.69 -20.47
N SER A 154 -39.20 6.42 -20.96
CA SER A 154 -39.33 7.33 -22.11
C SER A 154 -39.76 6.60 -23.39
N LYS A 155 -39.22 5.40 -23.65
CA LYS A 155 -39.62 4.58 -24.82
C LYS A 155 -41.05 4.04 -24.72
N ARG A 156 -41.57 3.79 -23.51
CA ARG A 156 -42.96 3.35 -23.31
C ARG A 156 -43.96 4.49 -23.55
N PHE A 157 -43.64 5.72 -23.13
CA PHE A 157 -44.51 6.88 -23.35
C PHE A 157 -44.58 7.35 -24.81
N LYS A 158 -43.59 7.04 -25.65
CA LYS A 158 -43.62 7.34 -27.09
C LYS A 158 -44.38 6.30 -27.94
N LYS A 159 -44.85 5.21 -27.35
CA LYS A 159 -45.56 4.11 -28.04
C LYS A 159 -47.07 4.07 -27.73
N ALA A 160 -47.57 4.95 -26.88
CA ALA A 160 -48.99 5.16 -26.59
C ALA A 160 -49.46 6.43 -27.30
#